data_AF-A0A431KYM1-F1
#
_entry.id   AF-A0A431KYM1-F1
#
_cell.length_a   1.000
_cell.length_b   1.000
_cell.length_c   1.000
_cell.angle_alpha   90.00
_cell.angle_beta   90.00
_cell.angle_gamma   90.00
#
_symmetry.space_group_name_H-M   'P 1'
#
loop_
_entity.id
_entity.type
_entity.pdbx_description
1 polymer ?
#
loop_
_entity_poly.entity_id
_entity_poly.type
_entity_poly.pdbx_seq_one_letter_code
_entity_poly.pdbx_strand_id
1 'polypeptide(L)'
;MPDKSRTPVTALSTVESAQGFLNALDSLREAGSRLDKPTSDGHSHAHVMQQQLNAPTDAAIAHNLIDIKGGTFRKDISIPPDLLNDWCVAFVYAKGDPVRLLKQLLATRQMALRQLLHVIVDCIDEGNFFVALICCRNIIEIVAHFNQALLEINSYPTPTNFEESVKVEEQLTDQLAKRVFATMVDWQALAENPKELIRKNDIKYRPEANRLDRDASKMRIMTPIDKLDKKVPGARGAYEVLSEFAHPNVGIVFAFTTEATHRTDANGVKWIHKKMAMESPIGLFRDLGAVFSELLLVVADCVTYFEQLCDKELNEQLAKVQRMCQILIRHHVRTIKVAKNGRDKRLLQTLDGYSECPCVSGAKLKFCCGAGTSDAV
;
A
#
# COMPACT_ATOMS: atom_id res chain seq x y z
N MET A 1 -57.13 17.61 25.55
CA MET A 1 -56.88 16.75 24.37
C MET A 1 -55.88 15.69 24.80
N PRO A 2 -56.15 14.39 24.63
CA PRO A 2 -55.30 13.34 25.16
C PRO A 2 -54.02 13.23 24.35
N ASP A 3 -52.92 13.14 25.09
CA ASP A 3 -51.56 12.92 24.62
C ASP A 3 -51.50 11.57 23.88
N LYS A 4 -51.08 11.62 22.61
CA LYS A 4 -50.88 10.42 21.80
C LYS A 4 -49.65 9.71 22.33
N SER A 5 -49.91 8.69 23.15
CA SER A 5 -49.05 7.54 23.41
C SER A 5 -47.89 7.41 22.42
N ARG A 6 -46.71 7.88 22.84
CA ARG A 6 -45.46 7.35 22.30
C ARG A 6 -45.44 5.88 22.65
N THR A 7 -45.66 5.04 21.65
CA THR A 7 -45.26 3.64 21.68
C THR A 7 -43.80 3.60 22.18
N PRO A 8 -43.48 2.79 23.20
CA PRO A 8 -42.09 2.61 23.56
C PRO A 8 -41.41 2.06 22.30
N VAL A 9 -40.34 2.74 21.85
CA VAL A 9 -39.38 2.18 20.86
C VAL A 9 -38.83 0.95 21.57
N THR A 10 -39.50 -0.16 21.32
CA THR A 10 -39.54 -1.33 22.18
C THR A 10 -38.41 -2.25 21.76
N ALA A 11 -37.85 -2.96 22.74
CA ALA A 11 -36.73 -3.90 22.68
C ALA A 11 -36.50 -4.73 21.39
N LEU A 12 -37.50 -4.87 20.52
CA LEU A 12 -37.39 -5.45 19.18
C LEU A 12 -36.42 -4.69 18.26
N SER A 13 -36.43 -3.34 18.23
CA SER A 13 -35.50 -2.58 17.38
C SER A 13 -34.04 -2.73 17.84
N THR A 14 -33.83 -2.94 19.14
CA THR A 14 -32.50 -3.17 19.72
C THR A 14 -32.00 -4.60 19.49
N VAL A 15 -32.89 -5.59 19.41
CA VAL A 15 -32.52 -6.99 19.11
C VAL A 15 -32.19 -7.15 17.62
N GLU A 16 -32.97 -6.55 16.72
CA GLU A 16 -32.66 -6.54 15.28
C GLU A 16 -31.37 -5.77 14.99
N SER A 17 -31.14 -4.64 15.65
CA SER A 17 -29.87 -3.91 15.52
C SER A 17 -28.67 -4.68 16.08
N ALA A 18 -28.86 -5.45 17.16
CA ALA A 18 -27.81 -6.28 17.73
C ALA A 18 -27.48 -7.47 16.82
N GLN A 19 -28.49 -8.12 16.25
CA GLN A 19 -28.27 -9.22 15.29
C GLN A 19 -27.62 -8.73 14.00
N GLY A 20 -28.06 -7.58 13.48
CA GLY A 20 -27.43 -6.94 12.31
C GLY A 20 -25.95 -6.63 12.55
N PHE A 21 -25.63 -6.12 13.75
CA PHE A 21 -24.26 -5.86 14.17
C PHE A 21 -23.40 -7.14 14.23
N LEU A 22 -23.92 -8.21 14.85
CA LEU A 22 -23.23 -9.49 14.93
C LEU A 22 -22.99 -10.11 13.55
N ASN A 23 -23.98 -10.05 12.66
CA ASN A 23 -23.84 -10.53 11.28
C ASN A 23 -22.76 -9.74 10.51
N ALA A 24 -22.66 -8.43 10.73
CA ALA A 24 -21.63 -7.58 10.13
C ALA A 24 -20.23 -7.92 10.68
N LEU A 25 -20.13 -8.20 11.99
CA LEU A 25 -18.90 -8.67 12.62
C LEU A 25 -18.46 -10.03 12.07
N ASP A 26 -19.39 -10.97 11.88
CA ASP A 26 -19.09 -12.28 11.31
C ASP A 26 -18.64 -12.16 9.84
N SER A 27 -19.23 -11.22 9.08
CA SER A 27 -18.76 -10.88 7.72
C SER A 27 -17.31 -10.40 7.72
N LEU A 28 -16.91 -9.58 8.70
CA LEU A 28 -15.52 -9.13 8.86
C LEU A 28 -14.59 -10.28 9.26
N ARG A 29 -15.02 -11.17 10.16
CA ARG A 29 -14.26 -12.37 10.55
C ARG A 29 -14.03 -13.28 9.36
N GLU A 30 -15.07 -13.52 8.56
CA GLU A 30 -14.97 -14.33 7.36
C GLU A 30 -13.96 -13.72 6.37
N ALA A 31 -14.06 -12.42 6.11
CA ALA A 31 -13.12 -11.70 5.25
C ALA A 31 -11.67 -11.76 5.79
N GLY A 32 -11.48 -11.63 7.10
CA GLY A 32 -10.16 -11.80 7.74
C GLY A 32 -9.56 -13.19 7.53
N SER A 33 -10.36 -14.24 7.71
CA SER A 33 -9.91 -15.63 7.56
C SER A 33 -9.41 -15.96 6.15
N ARG A 34 -9.94 -15.29 5.13
CA ARG A 34 -9.51 -15.45 3.73
C ARG A 34 -8.14 -14.81 3.47
N LEU A 35 -7.75 -13.79 4.24
CA LEU A 35 -6.43 -13.16 4.20
C LEU A 35 -5.34 -13.92 5.01
N ASP A 36 -5.70 -14.95 5.78
CA ASP A 36 -4.73 -15.76 6.54
C ASP A 36 -3.87 -16.64 5.64
N LYS A 37 -4.45 -17.23 4.58
CA LYS A 37 -3.75 -18.18 3.70
C LYS A 37 -2.50 -17.58 3.05
N PRO A 38 -2.52 -16.37 2.46
CA PRO A 38 -1.36 -15.80 1.77
C PRO A 38 -0.28 -15.23 2.70
N THR A 39 -0.54 -15.04 3.99
CA THR A 39 0.35 -14.32 4.92
C THR A 39 1.00 -15.20 5.99
N SER A 40 0.60 -16.46 6.09
CA SER A 40 1.08 -17.41 7.11
C SER A 40 2.55 -17.82 6.95
N ASP A 41 3.07 -17.87 5.72
CA ASP A 41 4.46 -18.24 5.43
C ASP A 41 5.46 -17.07 5.56
N GLY A 42 4.97 -15.86 5.87
CA GLY A 42 5.75 -14.63 5.83
C GLY A 42 6.05 -14.17 4.40
N HIS A 43 6.60 -12.95 4.27
CA HIS A 43 7.00 -12.41 2.97
C HIS A 43 8.48 -12.02 2.99
N SER A 44 9.28 -12.63 2.11
CA SER A 44 10.66 -12.22 1.87
C SER A 44 10.72 -11.30 0.66
N HIS A 45 11.36 -10.14 0.82
CA HIS A 45 11.59 -9.20 -0.26
C HIS A 45 13.07 -8.83 -0.32
N ALA A 46 13.65 -8.89 -1.52
CA ALA A 46 15.01 -8.43 -1.79
C ALA A 46 14.95 -7.26 -2.77
N HIS A 47 15.65 -6.16 -2.50
CA HIS A 47 15.77 -5.02 -3.41
C HIS A 47 17.25 -4.68 -3.60
N VAL A 48 17.58 -4.02 -4.71
CA VAL A 48 18.93 -3.49 -4.92
C VAL A 48 19.11 -2.28 -4.01
N MET A 49 20.22 -2.21 -3.29
CA MET A 49 20.48 -1.06 -2.42
C MET A 49 20.65 0.19 -3.26
N GLN A 50 19.85 1.22 -2.98
CA GLN A 50 19.83 2.41 -3.82
C GLN A 50 21.18 3.13 -3.88
N GLN A 51 21.99 3.03 -2.82
CA GLN A 51 23.37 3.54 -2.81
C GLN A 51 24.24 2.91 -3.92
N GLN A 52 24.02 1.63 -4.25
CA GLN A 52 24.71 0.96 -5.36
C GLN A 52 24.30 1.52 -6.72
N LEU A 53 23.11 2.13 -6.84
CA LEU A 53 22.60 2.73 -8.08
C LEU A 53 22.97 4.22 -8.18
N ASN A 54 23.04 4.91 -7.04
CA ASN A 54 23.24 6.36 -6.94
C ASN A 54 24.70 6.79 -6.92
N ALA A 55 25.63 5.83 -6.84
CA ALA A 55 27.04 6.04 -7.10
C ALA A 55 27.37 5.44 -8.47
N PRO A 56 26.91 6.04 -9.59
CA PRO A 56 27.62 5.79 -10.84
C PRO A 56 29.06 6.19 -10.56
N THR A 57 30.00 5.26 -10.74
CA THR A 57 31.42 5.61 -10.55
C THR A 57 31.72 6.86 -11.38
N ASP A 58 32.51 7.82 -10.87
CA ASP A 58 32.90 9.01 -11.65
C ASP A 58 33.47 8.60 -13.02
N ALA A 59 34.04 7.40 -13.09
CA ALA A 59 34.44 6.73 -14.30
C ALA A 59 33.26 6.30 -15.22
N ALA A 60 32.16 5.75 -14.72
CA ALA A 60 30.96 5.48 -15.53
C ALA A 60 30.39 6.76 -16.17
N ILE A 61 30.41 7.87 -15.45
CA ILE A 61 30.04 9.19 -15.98
C ILE A 61 31.07 9.66 -17.02
N ALA A 62 32.36 9.60 -16.71
CA ALA A 62 33.44 10.05 -17.59
C ALA A 62 33.53 9.27 -18.91
N HIS A 63 33.08 8.01 -18.92
CA HIS A 63 33.03 7.16 -20.12
C HIS A 63 31.69 7.19 -20.86
N ASN A 64 30.80 8.15 -20.54
CA ASN A 64 29.47 8.32 -21.14
C ASN A 64 28.55 7.09 -21.02
N LEU A 65 28.80 6.18 -20.07
CA LEU A 65 28.05 4.94 -19.88
C LEU A 65 26.59 5.16 -19.46
N ILE A 66 26.33 6.33 -18.86
CA ILE A 66 25.05 6.75 -18.33
C ILE A 66 24.82 8.19 -18.80
N ASP A 67 23.67 8.45 -19.40
CA ASP A 67 23.22 9.84 -19.57
C ASP A 67 22.68 10.36 -18.22
N ILE A 68 23.39 11.31 -17.61
CA ILE A 68 23.01 11.92 -16.33
C ILE A 68 21.61 12.55 -16.40
N LYS A 69 21.09 12.85 -17.60
CA LYS A 69 19.75 13.40 -17.79
C LYS A 69 18.65 12.36 -18.03
N GLY A 70 18.94 11.05 -18.00
CA GLY A 70 17.90 10.04 -18.29
C GLY A 70 18.21 8.58 -17.96
N GLY A 71 19.19 8.27 -17.11
CA GLY A 71 19.35 6.92 -16.50
C GLY A 71 19.49 5.75 -17.49
N THR A 72 19.87 6.02 -18.74
CA THR A 72 19.89 5.04 -19.83
C THR A 72 21.30 4.77 -20.32
N PHE A 73 21.58 3.50 -20.62
CA PHE A 73 22.71 3.13 -21.48
C PHE A 73 22.41 3.62 -22.90
N ARG A 74 23.30 4.43 -23.49
CA ARG A 74 23.21 4.71 -24.93
C ARG A 74 23.51 3.43 -25.73
N LYS A 75 22.93 3.32 -26.92
CA LYS A 75 22.95 2.11 -27.76
C LYS A 75 24.35 1.58 -28.13
N ASP A 76 25.41 2.39 -28.03
CA ASP A 76 26.72 2.09 -28.59
C ASP A 76 27.88 2.35 -27.62
N ILE A 77 27.92 1.66 -26.47
CA ILE A 77 29.00 1.88 -25.50
C ILE A 77 29.79 0.60 -25.23
N SER A 78 31.06 0.63 -25.63
CA SER A 78 32.09 -0.29 -25.15
C SER A 78 32.40 0.05 -23.69
N ILE A 79 31.88 -0.76 -22.76
CA ILE A 79 32.10 -0.58 -21.33
C ILE A 79 33.56 -0.97 -20.98
N PRO A 80 34.36 -0.11 -20.34
CA PRO A 80 35.71 -0.46 -19.91
C PRO A 80 35.69 -1.67 -18.95
N PRO A 81 36.57 -2.68 -19.17
CA PRO A 81 36.67 -3.92 -18.38
C PRO A 81 36.73 -3.74 -16.85
N ASP A 82 37.33 -2.65 -16.41
CA ASP A 82 37.63 -2.27 -15.03
C ASP A 82 36.44 -1.63 -14.31
N LEU A 83 35.40 -1.20 -15.03
CA LEU A 83 34.18 -0.58 -14.49
C LEU A 83 32.97 -1.54 -14.43
N LEU A 84 33.22 -2.81 -14.77
CA LEU A 84 32.20 -3.76 -15.21
C LEU A 84 31.91 -4.88 -14.22
N ASN A 85 32.03 -4.62 -12.92
CA ASN A 85 31.64 -5.59 -11.90
C ASN A 85 30.34 -5.20 -11.17
N ASP A 86 30.29 -5.05 -9.85
CA ASP A 86 29.01 -5.12 -9.09
C ASP A 86 27.92 -4.11 -9.51
N TRP A 87 28.30 -2.94 -10.02
CA TRP A 87 27.36 -1.92 -10.49
C TRP A 87 26.52 -2.37 -11.70
N CYS A 88 27.12 -3.04 -12.70
CA CYS A 88 26.38 -3.52 -13.87
C CYS A 88 25.36 -4.59 -13.49
N VAL A 89 25.70 -5.45 -12.53
CA VAL A 89 24.79 -6.46 -11.98
C VAL A 89 23.65 -5.76 -11.25
N ALA A 90 23.96 -4.86 -10.33
CA ALA A 90 22.98 -4.07 -9.60
C ALA A 90 22.03 -3.32 -10.55
N PHE A 91 22.55 -2.72 -11.62
CA PHE A 91 21.75 -2.04 -12.63
C PHE A 91 20.78 -2.98 -13.35
N VAL A 92 21.25 -4.14 -13.82
CA VAL A 92 20.38 -5.13 -14.47
C VAL A 92 19.33 -5.65 -13.48
N TYR A 93 19.70 -5.84 -12.23
CA TYR A 93 18.77 -6.25 -11.18
C TYR A 93 17.71 -5.17 -10.91
N ALA A 94 18.10 -3.90 -10.88
CA ALA A 94 17.21 -2.77 -10.64
C ALA A 94 16.09 -2.65 -11.70
N LYS A 95 16.32 -3.13 -12.93
CA LYS A 95 15.27 -3.19 -13.96
C LYS A 95 14.11 -4.12 -13.63
N GLY A 96 14.24 -4.95 -12.60
CA GLY A 96 13.14 -5.73 -12.03
C GLY A 96 12.39 -5.06 -10.88
N ASP A 97 12.84 -3.90 -10.40
CA ASP A 97 12.32 -3.26 -9.19
C ASP A 97 10.83 -2.91 -9.27
N PRO A 98 10.25 -2.47 -10.40
CA PRO A 98 8.80 -2.31 -10.49
C PRO A 98 8.01 -3.54 -10.06
N VAL A 99 8.41 -4.74 -10.48
CA VAL A 99 7.73 -5.99 -10.09
C VAL A 99 7.88 -6.23 -8.60
N ARG A 100 9.07 -6.00 -8.06
CA ARG A 100 9.38 -6.19 -6.64
C ARG A 100 8.59 -5.23 -5.77
N LEU A 101 8.57 -3.95 -6.12
CA LEU A 101 7.83 -2.91 -5.42
C LEU A 101 6.33 -3.21 -5.43
N LEU A 102 5.78 -3.68 -6.56
CA LEU A 102 4.37 -4.06 -6.63
C LEU A 102 4.05 -5.26 -5.73
N LYS A 103 4.92 -6.28 -5.70
CA LYS A 103 4.78 -7.42 -4.77
C LYS A 103 4.90 -6.98 -3.30
N GLN A 104 5.82 -6.06 -2.99
CA GLN A 104 5.97 -5.52 -1.64
C GLN A 104 4.75 -4.67 -1.23
N LEU A 105 4.20 -3.88 -2.14
CA LEU A 105 2.97 -3.13 -1.91
C LEU A 105 1.85 -4.08 -1.51
N LEU A 106 1.63 -5.15 -2.29
CA LEU A 106 0.63 -6.18 -1.97
C LEU A 106 0.87 -6.76 -0.56
N ALA A 107 2.07 -7.28 -0.31
CA ALA A 107 2.37 -7.99 0.93
C ALA A 107 2.15 -7.09 2.16
N THR A 108 2.64 -5.84 2.12
CA THR A 108 2.47 -4.89 3.21
C THR A 108 1.00 -4.53 3.45
N ARG A 109 0.18 -4.40 2.39
CA ARG A 109 -1.26 -4.13 2.55
C ARG A 109 -2.01 -5.33 3.09
N GLN A 110 -1.73 -6.54 2.62
CA GLN A 110 -2.33 -7.77 3.14
C GLN A 110 -2.02 -7.97 4.63
N MET A 111 -0.76 -7.81 5.02
CA MET A 111 -0.34 -7.93 6.42
C MET A 111 -1.01 -6.88 7.31
N ALA A 112 -1.08 -5.62 6.85
CA ALA A 112 -1.72 -4.55 7.61
C ALA A 112 -3.24 -4.78 7.76
N LEU A 113 -3.93 -5.15 6.68
CA LEU A 113 -5.37 -5.45 6.72
C LEU A 113 -5.68 -6.60 7.68
N ARG A 114 -4.89 -7.68 7.62
CA ARG A 114 -5.03 -8.82 8.53
C ARG A 114 -4.88 -8.42 9.99
N GLN A 115 -3.83 -7.68 10.32
CA GLN A 115 -3.62 -7.20 11.70
C GLN A 115 -4.76 -6.30 12.16
N LEU A 116 -5.22 -5.37 11.32
CA LEU A 116 -6.34 -4.49 11.66
C LEU A 116 -7.63 -5.27 11.88
N LEU A 117 -7.92 -6.28 11.05
CA LEU A 117 -9.11 -7.12 11.21
C LEU A 117 -9.09 -7.92 12.51
N HIS A 118 -7.94 -8.48 12.89
CA HIS A 118 -7.78 -9.15 14.19
C HIS A 118 -8.04 -8.18 15.35
N VAL A 119 -7.40 -7.00 15.31
CA VAL A 119 -7.57 -5.98 16.34
C VAL A 119 -9.03 -5.51 16.44
N ILE A 120 -9.74 -5.36 15.31
CA ILE A 120 -11.16 -4.98 15.32
C ILE A 120 -12.00 -6.01 16.06
N VAL A 121 -11.81 -7.30 15.75
CA VAL A 121 -12.58 -8.39 16.37
C VAL A 121 -12.29 -8.46 17.87
N ASP A 122 -11.01 -8.50 18.25
CA ASP A 122 -10.60 -8.56 19.66
C ASP A 122 -11.13 -7.35 20.45
N CYS A 123 -11.00 -6.15 19.88
CA CYS A 123 -11.50 -4.93 20.53
C CYS A 123 -13.02 -4.94 20.69
N ILE A 124 -13.78 -5.43 19.70
CA ILE A 124 -15.23 -5.50 19.80
C ILE A 124 -15.65 -6.54 20.86
N ASP A 125 -15.00 -7.70 20.87
CA ASP A 125 -15.28 -8.77 21.85
C ASP A 125 -14.95 -8.33 23.28
N GLU A 126 -13.92 -7.50 23.48
CA GLU A 126 -13.57 -6.87 24.75
C GLU A 126 -14.42 -5.62 25.11
N GLY A 127 -15.30 -5.16 24.21
CA GLY A 127 -16.11 -3.95 24.39
C GLY A 127 -15.36 -2.64 24.19
N ASN A 128 -14.13 -2.67 23.65
CA ASN A 128 -13.32 -1.52 23.27
C ASN A 128 -13.64 -1.00 21.86
N PHE A 129 -14.83 -0.43 21.71
CA PHE A 129 -15.32 0.02 20.39
C PHE A 129 -14.55 1.18 19.79
N PHE A 130 -13.97 2.05 20.61
CA PHE A 130 -13.22 3.21 20.13
C PHE A 130 -12.05 2.80 19.23
N VAL A 131 -11.24 1.84 19.68
CA VAL A 131 -10.09 1.34 18.92
C VAL A 131 -10.52 0.61 17.65
N ALA A 132 -11.60 -0.18 17.73
CA ALA A 132 -12.14 -0.88 16.57
C ALA A 132 -12.56 0.09 15.45
N LEU A 133 -13.24 1.20 15.78
CA LEU A 133 -13.68 2.20 14.79
C LEU A 133 -12.50 2.92 14.12
N ILE A 134 -11.43 3.22 14.87
CA ILE A 134 -10.19 3.76 14.30
C ILE A 134 -9.55 2.76 13.33
N CYS A 135 -9.56 1.47 13.67
CA CYS A 135 -9.01 0.43 12.80
C CYS A 135 -9.85 0.26 11.51
N CYS A 136 -11.18 0.31 11.61
CA CYS A 136 -12.09 0.30 10.45
C CYS A 136 -11.77 1.42 9.46
N ARG A 137 -11.51 2.63 9.96
CA ARG A 137 -11.09 3.78 9.13
C ARG A 137 -9.83 3.47 8.34
N ASN A 138 -8.83 2.85 8.98
CA ASN A 138 -7.56 2.52 8.35
C ASN A 138 -7.70 1.42 7.29
N ILE A 139 -8.63 0.47 7.45
CA ILE A 139 -8.94 -0.51 6.40
C ILE A 139 -9.38 0.19 5.11
N ILE A 140 -10.33 1.13 5.20
CA ILE A 140 -10.84 1.86 4.02
C ILE A 140 -9.69 2.59 3.31
N GLU A 141 -8.79 3.24 4.06
CA GLU A 141 -7.62 3.92 3.47
C GLU A 141 -6.67 2.97 2.75
N ILE A 142 -6.35 1.83 3.37
CA ILE A 142 -5.44 0.85 2.78
C ILE A 142 -6.00 0.35 1.45
N VAL A 143 -7.28 -0.01 1.43
CA VAL A 143 -7.96 -0.47 0.21
C VAL A 143 -8.02 0.63 -0.84
N ALA A 144 -8.37 1.86 -0.45
CA ALA A 144 -8.45 3.00 -1.36
C ALA A 144 -7.09 3.31 -2.01
N HIS A 145 -6.02 3.35 -1.22
CA HIS A 145 -4.67 3.60 -1.70
C HIS A 145 -4.13 2.46 -2.57
N PHE A 146 -4.47 1.21 -2.26
CA PHE A 146 -4.12 0.07 -3.09
C PHE A 146 -4.84 0.12 -4.45
N ASN A 147 -6.15 0.35 -4.46
CA ASN A 147 -6.93 0.57 -5.69
C ASN A 147 -6.33 1.71 -6.53
N GLN A 148 -6.00 2.84 -5.90
CA GLN A 148 -5.39 3.97 -6.60
C GLN A 148 -4.05 3.61 -7.25
N ALA A 149 -3.21 2.83 -6.57
CA ALA A 149 -1.95 2.37 -7.14
C ALA A 149 -2.18 1.49 -8.38
N LEU A 150 -3.12 0.55 -8.33
CA LEU A 150 -3.45 -0.30 -9.49
C LEU A 150 -3.98 0.51 -10.67
N LEU A 151 -4.87 1.49 -10.42
CA LEU A 151 -5.35 2.39 -11.47
C LEU A 151 -4.23 3.21 -12.12
N GLU A 152 -3.24 3.65 -11.34
CA GLU A 152 -2.06 4.36 -11.86
C GLU A 152 -1.21 3.45 -12.74
N ILE A 153 -0.91 2.22 -12.30
CA ILE A 153 -0.17 1.25 -13.11
C ILE A 153 -0.92 0.94 -14.41
N ASN A 154 -2.25 0.81 -14.34
CA ASN A 154 -3.08 0.52 -15.49
C ASN A 154 -3.06 1.66 -16.52
N SER A 155 -2.90 2.91 -16.07
CA SER A 155 -2.88 4.10 -16.95
C SER A 155 -1.66 4.18 -17.86
N TYR A 156 -0.57 3.48 -17.55
CA TYR A 156 0.60 3.41 -18.41
C TYR A 156 0.35 2.50 -19.61
N PRO A 157 0.81 2.85 -20.83
CA PRO A 157 0.73 1.94 -21.97
C PRO A 157 1.55 0.68 -21.72
N THR A 158 1.17 -0.44 -22.34
CA THR A 158 2.01 -1.65 -22.33
C THR A 158 3.14 -1.45 -23.36
N PRO A 159 4.39 -1.32 -22.93
CA PRO A 159 5.49 -1.05 -23.86
C PRO A 159 5.79 -2.29 -24.70
N THR A 160 6.09 -2.06 -25.98
CA THR A 160 6.34 -3.13 -26.96
C THR A 160 7.81 -3.27 -27.33
N ASN A 161 8.59 -2.22 -27.08
CA ASN A 161 10.01 -2.13 -27.40
C ASN A 161 10.84 -1.59 -26.23
N PHE A 162 12.16 -1.54 -26.41
CA PHE A 162 13.10 -1.13 -25.38
C PHE A 162 12.93 0.34 -24.99
N GLU A 163 12.85 1.25 -25.96
CA GLU A 163 12.75 2.69 -25.75
C GLU A 163 11.48 3.09 -25.00
N GLU A 164 10.35 2.48 -25.34
CA GLU A 164 9.10 2.63 -24.57
C GLU A 164 9.23 2.06 -23.17
N SER A 165 9.82 0.87 -23.04
CA SER A 165 9.96 0.19 -21.74
C SER A 165 10.79 1.02 -20.76
N VAL A 166 11.84 1.71 -21.23
CA VAL A 166 12.65 2.60 -20.41
C VAL A 166 11.80 3.74 -19.84
N LYS A 167 11.05 4.44 -20.69
CA LYS A 167 10.26 5.61 -20.27
C LYS A 167 9.19 5.22 -19.26
N VAL A 168 8.53 4.08 -19.49
CA VAL A 168 7.49 3.57 -18.58
C VAL A 168 8.12 3.09 -17.28
N GLU A 169 9.27 2.40 -17.33
CA GLU A 169 9.93 1.89 -16.13
C GLU A 169 10.37 2.98 -15.17
N GLU A 170 10.97 4.07 -15.65
CA GLU A 170 11.40 5.19 -14.80
C GLU A 170 10.21 5.81 -14.06
N GLN A 171 9.14 6.13 -14.79
CA GLN A 171 7.94 6.74 -14.22
C GLN A 171 7.24 5.79 -13.24
N LEU A 172 7.12 4.52 -13.62
CA LEU A 172 6.43 3.53 -12.82
C LEU A 172 7.20 3.21 -11.53
N THR A 173 8.53 3.12 -11.58
CA THR A 173 9.38 2.86 -10.42
C THR A 173 9.21 3.96 -9.37
N ASP A 174 9.27 5.23 -9.79
CA ASP A 174 9.07 6.36 -8.88
C ASP A 174 7.67 6.34 -8.24
N GLN A 175 6.62 6.10 -9.02
CA GLN A 175 5.26 6.01 -8.49
C GLN A 175 5.09 4.83 -7.51
N LEU A 176 5.55 3.63 -7.87
CA LEU A 176 5.46 2.46 -7.01
C LEU A 176 6.28 2.65 -5.73
N ALA A 177 7.48 3.21 -5.82
CA ALA A 177 8.31 3.52 -4.67
C ALA A 177 7.62 4.49 -3.72
N LYS A 178 6.94 5.53 -4.23
CA LYS A 178 6.08 6.40 -3.42
C LYS A 178 4.95 5.62 -2.75
N ARG A 179 4.26 4.73 -3.47
CA ARG A 179 3.16 3.95 -2.90
C ARG A 179 3.60 2.98 -1.80
N VAL A 180 4.85 2.50 -1.84
CA VAL A 180 5.41 1.57 -0.86
C VAL A 180 6.07 2.30 0.31
N PHE A 181 6.88 3.32 0.04
CA PHE A 181 7.82 3.92 0.99
C PHE A 181 7.53 5.37 1.34
N ALA A 182 6.43 5.96 0.84
CA ALA A 182 6.14 7.35 1.14
C ALA A 182 6.13 7.62 2.65
N THR A 183 6.82 8.68 3.05
CA THR A 183 7.00 9.06 4.44
C THR A 183 7.05 10.59 4.58
N MET A 184 6.59 11.07 5.72
CA MET A 184 6.83 12.45 6.19
C MET A 184 8.00 12.53 7.16
N VAL A 185 8.46 11.37 7.65
CA VAL A 185 9.44 11.22 8.72
C VAL A 185 10.73 10.64 8.15
N ASP A 186 11.85 11.25 8.52
CA ASP A 186 13.18 10.68 8.31
C ASP A 186 13.44 9.59 9.36
N TRP A 187 13.00 8.37 9.02
CA TRP A 187 13.14 7.20 9.90
C TRP A 187 14.60 6.83 10.17
N GLN A 188 15.52 7.15 9.24
CA GLN A 188 16.93 6.87 9.43
C GLN A 188 17.52 7.83 10.46
N ALA A 189 17.28 9.14 10.31
CA ALA A 189 17.71 10.12 11.30
C ALA A 189 17.13 9.81 12.69
N LEU A 190 15.85 9.42 12.75
CA LEU A 190 15.18 9.05 14.00
C LEU A 190 15.81 7.81 14.66
N ALA A 191 16.18 6.79 13.88
CA ALA A 191 16.81 5.57 14.39
C ALA A 191 18.24 5.83 14.89
N GLU A 192 18.99 6.71 14.23
CA GLU A 192 20.36 7.05 14.60
C GLU A 192 20.41 7.95 15.85
N ASN A 193 19.43 8.85 16.05
CA ASN A 193 19.42 9.82 17.15
C ASN A 193 18.06 9.88 17.91
N PRO A 194 17.61 8.78 18.55
CA PRO A 194 16.26 8.67 19.11
C PRO A 194 15.97 9.60 20.31
N LYS A 195 17.00 10.12 20.99
CA LYS A 195 16.86 10.97 22.19
C LYS A 195 16.77 12.47 21.90
N GLU A 196 17.19 12.91 20.72
CA GLU A 196 17.31 14.33 20.38
C GLU A 196 16.20 14.81 19.42
N LEU A 197 15.45 13.89 18.82
CA LEU A 197 14.61 14.15 17.66
C LEU A 197 13.10 13.97 17.96
N ILE A 198 12.52 14.88 18.71
CA ILE A 198 11.04 15.10 18.75
C ILE A 198 10.72 16.55 18.36
N ARG A 199 11.60 17.22 17.63
CA ARG A 199 11.31 18.51 17.01
C ARG A 199 10.92 18.29 15.55
N LYS A 200 9.76 18.80 15.16
CA LYS A 200 9.14 18.61 13.84
C LYS A 200 10.09 18.81 12.65
N ASN A 201 11.01 19.78 12.73
CA ASN A 201 11.93 20.10 11.63
C ASN A 201 13.12 19.14 11.49
N ASP A 202 13.45 18.45 12.58
CA ASP A 202 14.64 17.59 12.67
C ASP A 202 14.30 16.15 12.26
N ILE A 203 13.02 15.77 12.33
CA ILE A 203 12.49 14.49 11.85
C ILE A 203 11.82 14.57 10.48
N LYS A 204 11.74 15.76 9.86
CA LYS A 204 11.03 15.92 8.59
C LYS A 204 11.84 15.28 7.46
N TYR A 205 11.21 14.37 6.72
CA TYR A 205 11.80 13.82 5.49
C TYR A 205 12.16 14.94 4.50
N ARG A 206 13.38 14.88 3.96
CA ARG A 206 13.87 15.78 2.92
C ARG A 206 14.23 14.96 1.69
N PRO A 207 13.64 15.25 0.52
CA PRO A 207 14.05 14.60 -0.71
C PRO A 207 15.54 14.81 -0.95
N GLU A 208 16.26 13.73 -1.21
CA GLU A 208 17.66 13.78 -1.60
C GLU A 208 17.80 13.81 -3.11
N ALA A 209 18.75 14.60 -3.62
CA ALA A 209 19.06 14.62 -5.04
C ALA A 209 19.50 13.22 -5.50
N ASN A 210 19.03 12.79 -6.67
CA ASN A 210 19.33 11.48 -7.27
C ASN A 210 18.86 10.27 -6.43
N ARG A 211 17.96 10.46 -5.46
CA ARG A 211 17.26 9.36 -4.77
C ARG A 211 15.79 9.29 -5.17
N LEU A 212 15.16 8.17 -4.85
CA LEU A 212 13.71 7.99 -5.05
C LEU A 212 13.00 8.96 -4.13
N ASP A 213 12.14 9.81 -4.67
CA ASP A 213 11.38 10.77 -3.88
C ASP A 213 10.30 10.01 -3.08
N ARG A 214 10.43 10.00 -1.76
CA ARG A 214 9.47 9.36 -0.83
C ARG A 214 8.58 10.38 -0.14
N ASP A 215 8.53 11.63 -0.61
CA ASP A 215 7.77 12.68 0.04
C ASP A 215 6.25 12.40 -0.02
N ALA A 216 5.68 12.05 1.12
CA ALA A 216 4.25 11.80 1.27
C ALA A 216 3.41 13.10 1.22
N SER A 217 4.00 14.29 1.31
CA SER A 217 3.27 15.56 1.43
C SER A 217 2.37 15.87 0.23
N LYS A 218 2.65 15.22 -0.91
CA LYS A 218 1.90 15.37 -2.16
C LYS A 218 0.78 14.33 -2.30
N MET A 219 0.70 13.34 -1.41
CA MET A 219 -0.32 12.29 -1.46
C MET A 219 -1.61 12.78 -0.81
N ARG A 220 -2.64 13.02 -1.63
CA ARG A 220 -3.97 13.37 -1.14
C ARG A 220 -4.73 12.11 -0.74
N ILE A 221 -5.21 12.07 0.50
CA ILE A 221 -5.96 10.93 1.07
C ILE A 221 -7.37 10.81 0.45
N MET A 222 -8.05 11.93 0.23
CA MET A 222 -9.46 11.90 -0.22
C MET A 222 -9.63 11.42 -1.66
N THR A 223 -8.69 11.70 -2.57
CA THR A 223 -8.83 11.31 -3.99
C THR A 223 -8.89 9.78 -4.19
N PRO A 224 -8.02 8.97 -3.54
CA PRO A 224 -8.18 7.51 -3.48
C PRO A 224 -9.54 7.07 -2.94
N ILE A 225 -10.03 7.69 -1.87
CA ILE A 225 -11.31 7.34 -1.23
C ILE A 225 -12.47 7.61 -2.18
N ASP A 226 -12.47 8.74 -2.88
CA ASP A 226 -13.49 9.07 -3.89
C ASP A 226 -13.53 8.06 -5.04
N LYS A 227 -12.39 7.47 -5.38
CA LYS A 227 -12.32 6.42 -6.41
C LYS A 227 -12.75 5.07 -5.87
N LEU A 228 -12.49 4.79 -4.59
CA LEU A 228 -13.02 3.61 -3.91
C LEU A 228 -14.53 3.67 -3.80
N ASP A 229 -15.13 4.82 -3.47
CA ASP A 229 -16.58 4.99 -3.33
C ASP A 229 -17.36 4.65 -4.62
N LYS A 230 -16.73 4.88 -5.78
CA LYS A 230 -17.27 4.46 -7.09
C LYS A 230 -17.31 2.94 -7.29
N LYS A 231 -16.61 2.18 -6.45
CA LYS A 231 -16.47 0.72 -6.52
C LYS A 231 -17.17 0.03 -5.36
N VAL A 232 -17.11 0.65 -4.18
CA VAL A 232 -17.78 0.25 -2.95
C VAL A 232 -18.64 1.42 -2.49
N PRO A 233 -19.92 1.46 -2.90
CA PRO A 233 -20.81 2.57 -2.56
C PRO A 233 -20.88 2.81 -1.05
N GLY A 234 -20.71 4.07 -0.63
CA GLY A 234 -20.76 4.44 0.78
C GLY A 234 -19.40 4.43 1.47
N ALA A 235 -18.32 3.97 0.82
CA ALA A 235 -16.97 4.00 1.38
C ALA A 235 -16.53 5.42 1.78
N ARG A 236 -16.92 6.45 1.01
CA ARG A 236 -16.61 7.85 1.37
C ARG A 236 -17.33 8.26 2.65
N GLY A 237 -18.63 8.01 2.73
CA GLY A 237 -19.44 8.36 3.90
C GLY A 237 -18.96 7.61 5.15
N ALA A 238 -18.66 6.32 5.02
CA ALA A 238 -18.12 5.51 6.10
C ALA A 238 -16.76 6.06 6.59
N TYR A 239 -15.86 6.43 5.68
CA TYR A 239 -14.59 7.03 6.03
C TYR A 239 -14.76 8.36 6.80
N GLU A 240 -15.66 9.24 6.35
CA GLU A 240 -15.90 10.52 7.01
C GLU A 240 -16.45 10.32 8.44
N VAL A 241 -17.41 9.40 8.62
CA VAL A 241 -17.94 9.07 9.96
C VAL A 241 -16.86 8.45 10.85
N LEU A 242 -16.09 7.50 10.33
CA LEU A 242 -15.05 6.83 11.14
C LEU A 242 -13.88 7.78 11.47
N SER A 243 -13.64 8.82 10.65
CA SER A 243 -12.63 9.85 10.92
C SER A 243 -12.95 10.71 12.14
N GLU A 244 -14.23 10.83 12.53
CA GLU A 244 -14.64 11.51 13.76
C GLU A 244 -14.16 10.80 15.04
N PHE A 245 -13.74 9.53 14.94
CA PHE A 245 -13.18 8.75 16.06
C PHE A 245 -11.65 8.80 16.07
N ALA A 246 -10.99 9.11 14.96
CA ALA A 246 -9.53 9.23 14.88
C ALA A 246 -9.00 10.60 15.33
N HIS A 247 -9.86 11.62 15.34
CA HIS A 247 -9.55 12.98 15.78
C HIS A 247 -10.28 13.31 17.08
N PRO A 248 -9.74 14.17 17.96
CA PRO A 248 -10.40 14.58 19.19
C PRO A 248 -11.66 15.42 18.93
N ASN A 249 -12.75 14.75 18.52
CA ASN A 249 -14.02 15.32 18.09
C ASN A 249 -15.20 14.71 18.89
N VAL A 250 -16.43 15.03 18.47
CA VAL A 250 -17.66 14.53 19.10
C VAL A 250 -17.79 13.00 19.06
N GLY A 251 -17.17 12.35 18.07
CA GLY A 251 -17.11 10.88 17.97
C GLY A 251 -16.51 10.23 19.22
N ILE A 252 -15.46 10.83 19.80
CA ILE A 252 -14.85 10.35 21.06
C ILE A 252 -15.87 10.39 22.20
N VAL A 253 -16.62 11.49 22.34
CA VAL A 253 -17.65 11.62 23.38
C VAL A 253 -18.69 10.50 23.25
N PHE A 254 -19.11 10.21 22.01
CA PHE A 254 -20.04 9.12 21.73
C PHE A 254 -19.45 7.74 22.06
N ALA A 255 -18.19 7.49 21.71
CA ALA A 255 -17.50 6.23 21.97
C ALA A 255 -17.37 5.87 23.46
N PHE A 256 -17.41 6.86 24.35
CA PHE A 256 -17.36 6.66 25.81
C PHE A 256 -18.70 6.89 26.50
N THR A 257 -19.79 7.19 25.78
CA THR A 257 -21.11 7.44 26.39
C THR A 257 -21.79 6.11 26.73
N THR A 258 -21.98 5.85 28.02
CA THR A 258 -22.70 4.67 28.52
C THR A 258 -24.20 4.91 28.68
N GLU A 259 -24.59 6.16 28.94
CA GLU A 259 -25.99 6.56 29.10
C GLU A 259 -26.21 7.96 28.53
N ALA A 260 -27.32 8.14 27.80
CA ALA A 260 -27.80 9.43 27.36
C ALA A 260 -29.29 9.57 27.69
N THR A 261 -29.66 10.64 28.41
CA THR A 261 -31.05 10.97 28.77
C THR A 261 -31.39 12.41 28.41
N HIS A 262 -32.60 12.59 27.87
CA HIS A 262 -33.13 13.91 27.52
C HIS A 262 -34.04 14.40 28.63
N ARG A 263 -33.89 15.66 29.06
CA ARG A 263 -34.81 16.31 30.00
C ARG A 263 -35.12 17.74 29.58
N THR A 264 -36.34 18.20 29.86
CA THR A 264 -36.72 19.61 29.70
C THR A 264 -36.86 20.21 31.09
N ASP A 265 -36.24 21.35 31.35
CA ASP A 265 -36.38 22.02 32.65
C ASP A 265 -37.65 22.89 32.74
N ALA A 266 -37.88 23.48 33.91
CA ALA A 266 -39.03 24.33 34.19
C ALA A 266 -39.11 25.58 33.30
N ASN A 267 -38.02 25.99 32.64
CA ASN A 267 -37.99 27.12 31.71
C ASN A 267 -38.18 26.68 30.24
N GLY A 268 -38.40 25.39 29.99
CA GLY A 268 -38.53 24.84 28.64
C GLY A 268 -37.20 24.55 27.94
N VAL A 269 -36.05 24.68 28.63
CA VAL A 269 -34.74 24.39 28.06
C VAL A 269 -34.56 22.87 27.97
N LYS A 270 -34.14 22.40 26.79
CA LYS A 270 -33.88 20.97 26.53
C LYS A 270 -32.42 20.64 26.82
N TRP A 271 -32.20 19.72 27.75
CA TRP A 271 -30.89 19.24 28.16
C TRP A 271 -30.69 17.79 27.70
N ILE A 272 -29.44 17.46 27.40
CA ILE A 272 -28.98 16.08 27.22
C ILE A 272 -27.99 15.81 28.35
N HIS A 273 -28.30 14.87 29.23
CA HIS A 273 -27.38 14.38 30.24
C HIS A 273 -26.68 13.15 29.67
N LYS A 274 -25.34 13.14 29.67
CA LYS A 274 -24.53 11.99 29.23
C LYS A 274 -23.67 11.50 30.39
N LYS A 275 -23.70 10.18 30.63
CA LYS A 275 -22.74 9.50 31.50
C LYS A 275 -21.65 8.91 30.61
N MET A 276 -20.39 9.17 30.96
CA MET A 276 -19.22 8.65 30.26
C MET A 276 -18.42 7.73 31.16
N ALA A 277 -17.95 6.60 30.63
CA ALA A 277 -17.08 5.66 31.33
C ALA A 277 -16.19 4.89 30.32
N MET A 278 -15.22 4.15 30.85
CA MET A 278 -14.37 3.22 30.06
C MET A 278 -15.06 1.88 29.77
N GLU A 279 -16.31 1.73 30.19
CA GLU A 279 -17.11 0.53 29.95
C GLU A 279 -17.63 0.50 28.50
N SER A 280 -18.11 -0.67 28.07
CA SER A 280 -18.75 -0.83 26.76
C SER A 280 -19.85 0.23 26.56
N PRO A 281 -19.87 0.95 25.43
CA PRO A 281 -20.74 2.10 25.23
C PRO A 281 -22.16 1.64 24.84
N ILE A 282 -22.86 0.97 25.76
CA ILE A 282 -24.20 0.43 25.52
C ILE A 282 -25.18 1.53 25.06
N GLY A 283 -25.06 2.74 25.62
CA GLY A 283 -25.83 3.90 25.20
C GLY A 283 -25.60 4.28 23.74
N LEU A 284 -24.37 4.14 23.24
CA LEU A 284 -24.02 4.36 21.84
C LEU A 284 -24.71 3.35 20.92
N PHE A 285 -24.69 2.05 21.27
CA PHE A 285 -25.32 1.01 20.47
C PHE A 285 -26.83 1.13 20.41
N ARG A 286 -27.46 1.53 21.52
CA ARG A 286 -28.90 1.79 21.54
C ARG A 286 -29.30 2.89 20.57
N ASP A 287 -28.50 3.96 20.49
CA ASP A 287 -28.87 5.16 19.75
C ASP A 287 -28.38 5.11 18.28
N LEU A 288 -27.25 4.44 18.00
CA LEU A 288 -26.56 4.43 16.70
C LEU A 288 -26.20 3.03 16.18
N GLY A 289 -26.65 1.94 16.81
CA GLY A 289 -26.27 0.57 16.45
C GLY A 289 -26.53 0.20 14.99
N ALA A 290 -27.65 0.66 14.42
CA ALA A 290 -27.95 0.47 13.00
C ALA A 290 -26.90 1.16 12.10
N VAL A 291 -26.49 2.39 12.43
CA VAL A 291 -25.45 3.11 11.68
C VAL A 291 -24.12 2.36 11.75
N PHE A 292 -23.73 1.87 12.92
CA PHE A 292 -22.49 1.10 13.05
C PHE A 292 -22.53 -0.24 12.32
N SER A 293 -23.70 -0.88 12.26
CA SER A 293 -23.88 -2.10 11.47
C SER A 293 -23.61 -1.84 9.98
N GLU A 294 -24.20 -0.78 9.43
CA GLU A 294 -23.95 -0.34 8.05
C GLU A 294 -22.46 0.03 7.81
N LEU A 295 -21.82 0.72 8.76
CA LEU A 295 -20.40 1.04 8.67
C LEU A 295 -19.53 -0.21 8.60
N LEU A 296 -19.79 -1.22 9.43
CA LEU A 296 -19.04 -2.47 9.41
C LEU A 296 -19.27 -3.27 8.12
N LEU A 297 -20.50 -3.25 7.58
CA LEU A 297 -20.80 -3.87 6.28
C LEU A 297 -20.00 -3.20 5.16
N VAL A 298 -19.96 -1.87 5.10
CA VAL A 298 -19.13 -1.14 4.11
C VAL A 298 -17.64 -1.47 4.26
N VAL A 299 -17.14 -1.62 5.49
CA VAL A 299 -15.75 -2.05 5.73
C VAL A 299 -15.52 -3.48 5.23
N ALA A 300 -16.45 -4.40 5.47
CA ALA A 300 -16.38 -5.77 4.96
C ALA A 300 -16.41 -5.82 3.42
N ASP A 301 -17.22 -4.96 2.79
CA ASP A 301 -17.26 -4.80 1.33
C ASP A 301 -15.94 -4.24 0.79
N CYS A 302 -15.30 -3.31 1.50
CA CYS A 302 -13.97 -2.83 1.14
C CYS A 302 -12.93 -3.96 1.17
N VAL A 303 -12.95 -4.83 2.18
CA VAL A 303 -12.05 -5.99 2.25
C VAL A 303 -12.34 -6.98 1.12
N THR A 304 -13.61 -7.28 0.86
CA THR A 304 -14.02 -8.14 -0.26
C THR A 304 -13.56 -7.56 -1.61
N TYR A 305 -13.68 -6.24 -1.79
CA TYR A 305 -13.17 -5.59 -2.99
C TYR A 305 -11.64 -5.66 -3.10
N PHE A 306 -10.92 -5.56 -1.99
CA PHE A 306 -9.47 -5.75 -1.96
C PHE A 306 -9.06 -7.16 -2.41
N GLU A 307 -9.78 -8.20 -1.99
CA GLU A 307 -9.57 -9.57 -2.46
C GLU A 307 -9.73 -9.67 -3.99
N GLN A 308 -10.79 -9.07 -4.54
CA GLN A 308 -11.01 -9.03 -5.99
C GLN A 308 -9.88 -8.30 -6.73
N LEU A 309 -9.34 -7.21 -6.17
CA LEU A 309 -8.18 -6.53 -6.70
C LEU A 309 -6.94 -7.43 -6.72
N CYS A 310 -6.74 -8.24 -5.69
CA CYS A 310 -5.61 -9.17 -5.61
C CYS A 310 -5.72 -10.31 -6.64
N ASP A 311 -6.90 -10.90 -6.78
CA ASP A 311 -7.10 -12.08 -7.63
C ASP A 311 -7.05 -11.75 -9.11
N LYS A 312 -7.59 -10.60 -9.50
CA LYS A 312 -7.74 -10.24 -10.92
C LYS A 312 -6.79 -9.13 -11.34
N GLU A 313 -7.05 -7.92 -10.85
CA GLU A 313 -6.39 -6.71 -11.35
C GLU A 313 -4.88 -6.75 -11.11
N LEU A 314 -4.46 -7.15 -9.91
CA LEU A 314 -3.04 -7.23 -9.57
C LEU A 314 -2.29 -8.26 -10.42
N ASN A 315 -2.87 -9.43 -10.68
CA ASN A 315 -2.23 -10.45 -11.51
C ASN A 315 -2.02 -9.97 -12.95
N GLU A 316 -3.00 -9.25 -13.49
CA GLU A 316 -2.89 -8.59 -14.80
C GLU A 316 -1.78 -7.51 -14.80
N GLN A 317 -1.75 -6.65 -13.78
CA GLN A 317 -0.72 -5.61 -13.65
C GLN A 317 0.68 -6.21 -13.41
N LEU A 318 0.82 -7.25 -12.59
CA LEU A 318 2.08 -7.97 -12.39
C LEU A 318 2.60 -8.57 -13.70
N ALA A 319 1.74 -9.23 -14.47
CA ALA A 319 2.13 -9.79 -15.76
C ALA A 319 2.57 -8.70 -16.75
N LYS A 320 1.85 -7.57 -16.79
CA LYS A 320 2.19 -6.40 -17.62
C LYS A 320 3.56 -5.82 -17.23
N VAL A 321 3.77 -5.51 -15.96
CA VAL A 321 5.01 -4.93 -15.44
C VAL A 321 6.18 -5.89 -15.62
N GLN A 322 5.96 -7.18 -15.36
CA GLN A 322 6.99 -8.20 -15.56
C GLN A 322 7.41 -8.32 -17.03
N ARG A 323 6.49 -8.29 -17.99
CA ARG A 323 6.82 -8.30 -19.42
C ARG A 323 7.69 -7.10 -19.82
N MET A 324 7.34 -5.90 -19.35
CA MET A 324 8.16 -4.71 -19.55
C MET A 324 9.58 -4.89 -18.98
N CYS A 325 9.70 -5.31 -17.73
CA CYS A 325 11.00 -5.57 -17.10
C CYS A 325 11.80 -6.61 -17.88
N GLN A 326 11.15 -7.66 -18.40
CA GLN A 326 11.81 -8.67 -19.24
C GLN A 326 12.41 -8.09 -20.52
N ILE A 327 11.75 -7.13 -21.18
CA ILE A 327 12.30 -6.44 -22.37
C ILE A 327 13.60 -5.74 -22.01
N LEU A 328 13.60 -4.95 -20.93
CA LEU A 328 14.77 -4.21 -20.45
C LEU A 328 15.92 -5.14 -20.06
N ILE A 329 15.63 -6.14 -19.23
CA ILE A 329 16.64 -7.08 -18.73
C ILE A 329 17.23 -7.89 -19.90
N ARG A 330 16.41 -8.39 -20.84
CA ARG A 330 16.91 -9.10 -22.03
C ARG A 330 17.81 -8.23 -22.87
N HIS A 331 17.45 -6.96 -23.08
CA HIS A 331 18.28 -6.01 -23.82
C HIS A 331 19.65 -5.86 -23.13
N HIS A 332 19.69 -5.51 -21.84
CA HIS A 332 20.95 -5.32 -21.13
C HIS A 332 21.80 -6.60 -21.06
N VAL A 333 21.19 -7.77 -20.81
CA VAL A 333 21.89 -9.05 -20.81
C VAL A 333 22.48 -9.36 -22.20
N ARG A 334 21.77 -9.06 -23.29
CA ARG A 334 22.30 -9.22 -24.66
C ARG A 334 23.46 -8.27 -24.92
N THR A 335 23.35 -7.00 -24.56
CA THR A 335 24.42 -6.00 -24.72
C THR A 335 25.69 -6.45 -23.98
N ILE A 336 25.55 -6.92 -22.74
CA ILE A 336 26.65 -7.47 -21.94
C ILE A 336 27.24 -8.73 -22.60
N LYS A 337 26.40 -9.63 -23.15
CA LYS A 337 26.85 -10.84 -23.87
C LYS A 337 27.58 -10.56 -25.19
N VAL A 338 27.15 -9.55 -25.94
CA VAL A 338 27.82 -9.13 -27.18
C VAL A 338 29.20 -8.55 -26.86
N ALA A 339 29.30 -7.71 -25.82
CA ALA A 339 30.58 -7.24 -25.29
C ALA A 339 31.51 -8.41 -24.89
N LYS A 340 30.94 -9.48 -24.32
CA LYS A 340 31.64 -10.72 -23.93
C LYS A 340 32.26 -11.51 -25.11
N ASN A 341 31.74 -11.41 -26.33
CA ASN A 341 32.35 -12.05 -27.51
C ASN A 341 33.54 -11.24 -28.08
N GLY A 342 33.81 -10.04 -27.54
CA GLY A 342 34.76 -9.08 -28.09
C GLY A 342 36.23 -9.22 -27.64
N ARG A 343 36.52 -9.78 -26.45
CA ARG A 343 37.86 -10.21 -25.93
C ARG A 343 37.96 -10.31 -24.41
N ASP A 344 36.95 -9.90 -23.64
CA ASP A 344 37.10 -9.74 -22.20
C ASP A 344 36.41 -10.84 -21.38
N LYS A 345 37.24 -11.74 -20.83
CA LYS A 345 36.81 -12.88 -20.01
C LYS A 345 36.36 -12.46 -18.59
N ARG A 346 36.55 -11.22 -18.14
CA ARG A 346 36.14 -10.78 -16.78
C ARG A 346 34.64 -10.50 -16.67
N LEU A 347 34.03 -9.99 -17.75
CA LEU A 347 32.57 -9.91 -17.97
C LEU A 347 31.83 -11.26 -17.82
N LEU A 348 32.55 -12.39 -17.90
CA LEU A 348 31.97 -13.73 -17.82
C LEU A 348 31.45 -14.11 -16.42
N GLN A 349 31.94 -13.45 -15.37
CA GLN A 349 31.69 -13.84 -13.98
C GLN A 349 30.60 -13.00 -13.29
N THR A 350 30.18 -11.88 -13.88
CA THR A 350 29.35 -10.89 -13.20
C THR A 350 27.88 -11.28 -13.08
N LEU A 351 27.29 -11.85 -14.13
CA LEU A 351 25.90 -12.33 -14.11
C LEU A 351 25.89 -13.86 -14.05
N ASP A 352 25.77 -14.42 -12.85
CA ASP A 352 25.55 -15.85 -12.68
C ASP A 352 24.26 -16.28 -13.39
N GLY A 353 24.37 -17.13 -14.41
CA GLY A 353 23.21 -17.63 -15.13
C GLY A 353 22.26 -18.46 -14.25
N TYR A 354 22.72 -18.95 -13.11
CA TYR A 354 21.96 -19.75 -12.15
C TYR A 354 21.46 -18.95 -10.94
N SER A 355 21.68 -17.63 -10.92
CA SER A 355 21.01 -16.74 -9.98
C SER A 355 19.54 -16.57 -10.33
N GLU A 356 18.75 -16.09 -9.37
CA GLU A 356 17.35 -15.72 -9.62
C GLU A 356 17.24 -14.65 -10.69
N CYS A 357 16.33 -14.84 -11.64
CA CYS A 357 16.15 -13.90 -12.72
C CYS A 357 15.64 -12.55 -12.18
N PRO A 358 16.26 -11.41 -12.57
CA PRO A 358 15.85 -10.08 -12.13
C PRO A 358 14.39 -9.72 -12.34
N CYS A 359 13.71 -10.31 -13.33
CA CYS A 359 12.30 -10.06 -13.57
C CYS A 359 11.35 -10.74 -12.57
N VAL A 360 11.90 -11.46 -11.56
CA VAL A 360 11.16 -12.08 -10.46
C VAL A 360 10.15 -13.15 -10.95
N SER A 361 10.48 -13.83 -12.05
CA SER A 361 9.68 -14.92 -12.62
C SER A 361 9.77 -16.23 -11.83
N GLY A 362 10.66 -16.32 -10.85
CA GLY A 362 11.00 -17.57 -10.14
C GLY A 362 11.96 -18.48 -10.90
N ALA A 363 12.21 -18.24 -12.19
CA ALA A 363 13.19 -18.98 -12.98
C ALA A 363 14.61 -18.43 -12.78
N LYS A 364 15.63 -19.24 -13.11
CA LYS A 364 17.02 -18.76 -13.16
C LYS A 364 17.26 -17.88 -14.37
N LEU A 365 18.20 -16.94 -14.27
CA LEU A 365 18.50 -15.97 -15.34
C LEU A 365 18.70 -16.66 -16.70
N LYS A 366 19.51 -17.73 -16.75
CA LYS A 366 19.82 -18.51 -17.97
C LYS A 366 18.58 -19.06 -18.68
N PHE A 367 17.53 -19.40 -17.93
CA PHE A 367 16.31 -20.01 -18.46
C PHE A 367 15.17 -19.01 -18.65
N CYS A 368 15.39 -17.73 -18.36
CA CYS A 368 14.41 -16.66 -18.48
C CYS A 368 14.95 -15.50 -19.33
N CYS A 369 15.32 -14.37 -18.73
CA CYS A 369 15.79 -13.19 -19.48
C CYS A 369 17.19 -13.38 -20.10
N GLY A 370 17.94 -14.35 -19.62
CA GLY A 370 19.23 -14.77 -20.17
C GLY A 370 19.13 -15.91 -21.16
N ALA A 371 17.94 -16.48 -21.42
CA ALA A 371 17.76 -17.43 -22.50
C ALA A 371 18.07 -16.71 -23.82
N GLY A 372 19.04 -17.24 -24.57
CA GLY A 372 19.32 -16.75 -25.91
C GLY A 372 18.16 -17.15 -26.81
N THR A 373 17.10 -16.36 -26.85
CA THR A 373 16.11 -16.51 -27.92
C THR A 373 16.74 -15.90 -29.17
N SER A 374 17.22 -16.78 -30.04
CA SER A 374 17.08 -16.57 -31.48
C SER A 374 15.60 -16.30 -31.76
N ASP A 375 15.35 -15.23 -32.52
CA ASP A 375 14.11 -14.90 -33.22
C ASP A 375 12.91 -14.35 -32.40
N ALA A 376 12.63 -13.06 -32.67
CA ALA A 376 11.33 -12.47 -33.06
C ALA A 376 11.26 -11.00 -32.59
N VAL A 377 11.72 -10.10 -33.46
CA VAL A 377 11.10 -8.76 -33.63
C VAL A 377 9.95 -8.95 -34.60
#